data_AF-A0A850KHD2-F1
#
_entry.id   AF-A0A850KHD2-F1
#
_cell.length_a   1.000
_cell.length_b   1.000
_cell.length_c   1.000
_cell.angle_alpha   90.00
_cell.angle_beta   90.00
_cell.angle_gamma   90.00
#
_symmetry.space_group_name_H-M   'P 1'
#
loop_
_entity.id
_entity.type
_entity.pdbx_description
1 polymer ?
#
loop_
_entity_poly.entity_id
_entity_poly.type
_entity_poly.pdbx_seq_one_letter_code
_entity_poly.pdbx_strand_id
1 'polypeptide(L)'
;MSAFSKFNTKRLMTGVTLLCASAALSACVTQAPSFSEGIDFREARYNEISAMRSYRECRDHALELDREAQSKHDPAKYLASARMIEKCEAQLGPDVADIAVDERMRAYALTVQNNLKGGDIEHARENLDKFSANFQGQDLYYADGSSFVQTMEVLLGKRGAGSIGRYSDANVNTELKSELRRVRYWERN
;
A
#
# COMPACT_ATOMS: atom_id res chain seq x y z
N MET A 1 30.64 87.58 -47.32
CA MET A 1 30.96 86.16 -47.11
C MET A 1 29.87 85.55 -46.25
N SER A 2 29.11 84.60 -46.83
CA SER A 2 28.49 83.38 -46.23
C SER A 2 27.89 83.41 -44.81
N ALA A 3 26.78 82.75 -44.47
CA ALA A 3 25.68 82.08 -45.17
C ALA A 3 24.64 81.72 -44.07
N PHE A 4 23.35 81.93 -44.34
CA PHE A 4 22.26 81.45 -43.48
C PHE A 4 22.13 79.92 -43.59
N SER A 5 22.23 79.19 -42.48
CA SER A 5 21.95 77.75 -42.42
C SER A 5 20.49 77.50 -42.02
N LYS A 6 19.72 76.93 -42.95
CA LYS A 6 18.33 76.50 -42.74
C LYS A 6 18.33 75.15 -42.02
N PHE A 7 17.84 75.11 -40.77
CA PHE A 7 17.57 73.85 -40.07
C PHE A 7 16.34 73.16 -40.65
N ASN A 8 16.52 71.91 -41.10
CA ASN A 8 15.55 71.12 -41.82
C ASN A 8 14.72 70.26 -40.85
N THR A 9 13.50 70.71 -40.54
CA THR A 9 12.56 70.14 -39.56
C THR A 9 12.00 68.76 -39.92
N LYS A 10 12.36 68.20 -41.08
CA LYS A 10 11.83 66.90 -41.58
C LYS A 10 12.57 65.66 -41.06
N ARG A 11 13.70 65.80 -40.36
CA ARG A 11 14.47 64.65 -39.84
C ARG A 11 14.15 64.26 -38.40
N LEU A 12 13.37 65.07 -37.67
CA LEU A 12 13.05 64.79 -36.27
C LEU A 12 11.84 63.84 -36.09
N MET A 13 10.96 63.70 -37.10
CA MET A 13 9.77 62.84 -37.00
C MET A 13 10.00 61.37 -37.40
N THR A 14 11.14 61.04 -38.03
CA THR A 14 11.43 59.65 -38.46
C THR A 14 12.20 58.83 -37.42
N GLY A 15 12.76 59.47 -36.39
CA GLY A 15 13.49 58.80 -35.32
C GLY A 15 12.61 58.28 -34.18
N VAL A 16 11.43 58.88 -33.98
CA VAL A 16 10.52 58.54 -32.86
C VAL A 16 9.63 57.34 -33.20
N THR A 17 9.28 57.13 -34.47
CA THR A 17 8.45 55.99 -34.91
C THR A 17 9.21 54.66 -34.94
N LEU A 18 10.54 54.66 -35.03
CA LEU A 18 11.33 53.43 -35.00
C LEU A 18 11.53 52.86 -33.58
N LEU A 19 11.40 53.69 -32.54
CA LEU A 19 11.62 53.30 -31.14
C LEU A 19 10.36 52.72 -30.45
N CYS A 20 9.17 53.04 -30.96
CA CYS A 20 7.92 52.44 -30.46
C CYS A 20 7.62 51.06 -31.07
N ALA A 21 8.18 50.73 -32.22
CA ALA A 21 7.96 49.43 -32.87
C ALA A 21 8.75 48.28 -32.23
N SER A 22 9.86 48.57 -31.54
CA SER A 22 10.67 47.58 -30.84
C SER A 22 10.14 47.21 -29.45
N ALA A 23 9.29 48.03 -28.84
CA ALA A 23 8.65 47.74 -27.55
C ALA A 23 7.43 46.81 -27.66
N ALA A 24 6.84 46.66 -28.85
CA ALA A 24 5.64 45.84 -29.06
C ALA A 24 5.95 44.35 -29.32
N LEU A 25 7.23 43.97 -29.52
CA LEU A 25 7.63 42.59 -29.80
C LEU A 25 8.10 41.80 -28.56
N SER A 26 8.18 42.42 -27.38
CA SER A 26 8.59 41.72 -26.15
C SER A 26 7.44 41.05 -25.38
N ALA A 27 6.20 41.09 -25.89
CA ALA A 27 5.03 40.54 -25.20
C ALA A 27 4.72 39.06 -25.51
N CYS A 28 5.52 38.41 -26.37
CA CYS A 28 5.44 36.96 -26.58
C CYS A 28 6.68 36.25 -26.01
N VAL A 29 6.99 36.48 -24.73
CA VAL A 29 7.64 35.43 -23.95
C VAL A 29 6.55 34.44 -23.58
N THR A 30 6.43 33.39 -24.40
CA THR A 30 5.88 32.13 -23.94
C THR A 30 6.73 31.71 -22.74
N GLN A 31 6.20 31.91 -21.54
CA GLN A 31 6.77 31.29 -20.35
C GLN A 31 6.88 29.80 -20.65
N ALA A 32 8.10 29.27 -20.57
CA ALA A 32 8.32 27.84 -20.66
C ALA A 32 7.40 27.18 -19.62
N PRO A 33 6.69 26.10 -19.97
CA PRO A 33 5.90 25.37 -18.98
C PRO A 33 6.82 25.05 -17.81
N SER A 34 6.36 25.32 -16.59
CA SER A 34 7.12 25.02 -15.38
C SER A 34 7.44 23.53 -15.36
N PHE A 35 8.68 23.18 -15.71
CA PHE A 35 9.15 21.79 -15.73
C PHE A 35 9.16 21.12 -14.35
N SER A 36 8.81 21.83 -13.27
CA SER A 36 8.79 21.27 -11.92
C SER A 36 7.66 20.25 -11.74
N GLU A 37 6.50 20.45 -12.36
CA GLU A 37 5.34 19.55 -12.21
C GLU A 37 5.58 18.14 -12.79
N GLY A 38 6.38 18.06 -13.86
CA GLY A 38 6.73 16.78 -14.52
C GLY A 38 7.91 16.04 -13.89
N ILE A 39 8.80 16.75 -13.18
CA ILE A 39 9.94 16.14 -12.48
C ILE A 39 9.46 15.49 -11.18
N ASP A 40 8.61 16.19 -10.40
CA ASP A 40 8.04 15.66 -9.16
C ASP A 40 7.19 14.40 -9.40
N PHE A 41 6.40 14.37 -10.47
CA PHE A 41 5.63 13.17 -10.83
C PHE A 41 6.53 11.97 -11.17
N ARG A 42 7.65 12.19 -11.88
CA ARG A 42 8.59 11.12 -12.23
C ARG A 42 9.32 10.60 -11.01
N GLU A 43 9.71 11.49 -10.10
CA GLU A 43 10.36 11.13 -8.85
C GLU A 43 9.42 10.34 -7.93
N ALA A 44 8.18 10.81 -7.71
CA ALA A 44 7.19 10.11 -6.92
C ALA A 44 6.89 8.70 -7.47
N ARG A 45 6.73 8.58 -8.80
CA ARG A 45 6.53 7.29 -9.47
C ARG A 45 7.73 6.37 -9.35
N TYR A 46 8.95 6.90 -9.43
CA TYR A 46 10.18 6.13 -9.27
C TYR A 46 10.31 5.61 -7.83
N ASN A 47 10.06 6.48 -6.84
CA ASN A 47 10.07 6.12 -5.42
C ASN A 47 9.04 5.03 -5.13
N GLU A 48 7.85 5.13 -5.70
CA GLU A 48 6.83 4.09 -5.59
C GLU A 48 7.25 2.75 -6.20
N ILE A 49 7.75 2.75 -7.45
CA ILE A 49 8.17 1.53 -8.15
C ILE A 49 9.33 0.85 -7.42
N SER A 50 10.29 1.65 -6.93
CA SER A 50 11.45 1.13 -6.19
C SER A 50 11.03 0.56 -4.83
N ALA A 51 10.16 1.26 -4.07
CA ALA A 51 9.60 0.76 -2.83
C ALA A 51 8.85 -0.57 -3.03
N MET A 52 8.01 -0.67 -4.06
CA MET A 52 7.27 -1.91 -4.36
C MET A 52 8.18 -3.05 -4.80
N ARG A 53 9.28 -2.77 -5.51
CA ARG A 53 10.28 -3.79 -5.84
C ARG A 53 10.95 -4.32 -4.57
N SER A 54 11.43 -3.44 -3.70
CA SER A 54 12.06 -3.82 -2.44
C SER A 54 11.11 -4.60 -1.52
N TYR A 55 9.83 -4.18 -1.46
CA TYR A 55 8.80 -4.92 -0.73
C TYR A 55 8.60 -6.34 -1.27
N ARG A 56 8.49 -6.50 -2.59
CA ARG A 56 8.32 -7.82 -3.23
C ARG A 56 9.50 -8.73 -2.97
N GLU A 57 10.72 -8.23 -3.12
CA GLU A 57 11.94 -8.99 -2.82
C GLU A 57 11.99 -9.43 -1.35
N CYS A 58 11.65 -8.53 -0.43
CA CYS A 58 11.56 -8.84 1.00
C CYS A 58 10.50 -9.91 1.29
N ARG A 59 9.30 -9.73 0.72
CA ARG A 59 8.17 -10.67 0.88
C ARG A 59 8.53 -12.04 0.33
N ASP A 60 9.18 -12.13 -0.83
CA ASP A 60 9.49 -13.40 -1.49
C ASP A 60 10.43 -14.27 -0.64
N HIS A 61 11.39 -13.66 0.06
CA HIS A 61 12.20 -14.38 1.05
C HIS A 61 11.36 -14.89 2.23
N ALA A 62 10.39 -14.11 2.70
CA ALA A 62 9.49 -14.56 3.77
C ALA A 62 8.56 -15.70 3.32
N LEU A 63 8.13 -15.70 2.06
CA LEU A 63 7.37 -16.79 1.46
C LEU A 63 8.21 -18.05 1.31
N GLU A 64 9.52 -17.93 1.06
CA GLU A 64 10.40 -19.08 1.04
C GLU A 64 10.52 -19.73 2.43
N LEU A 65 10.67 -18.93 3.48
CA LEU A 65 10.64 -19.42 4.86
C LEU A 65 9.32 -20.15 5.19
N ASP A 66 8.19 -19.63 4.71
CA ASP A 66 6.89 -20.28 4.87
C ASP A 66 6.82 -21.64 4.14
N ARG A 67 7.28 -21.73 2.89
CA ARG A 67 7.34 -23.00 2.15
C ARG A 67 8.24 -24.02 2.85
N GLU A 68 9.38 -23.58 3.38
CA GLU A 68 10.24 -24.43 4.18
C GLU A 68 9.57 -24.88 5.48
N ALA A 69 8.82 -23.99 6.14
CA ALA A 69 8.05 -24.32 7.34
C ALA A 69 6.97 -25.37 7.04
N GLN A 70 6.25 -25.24 5.93
CA GLN A 70 5.23 -26.19 5.49
C GLN A 70 5.82 -27.57 5.18
N SER A 71 6.93 -27.63 4.45
CA SER A 71 7.56 -28.90 4.06
C SER A 71 8.22 -29.63 5.22
N LYS A 72 8.78 -28.91 6.19
CA LYS A 72 9.49 -29.49 7.35
C LYS A 72 8.66 -29.54 8.62
N HIS A 73 7.44 -28.98 8.60
CA HIS A 73 6.59 -28.76 9.77
C HIS A 73 7.34 -28.04 10.92
N ASP A 74 8.10 -27.01 10.58
CA ASP A 74 8.98 -26.29 11.51
C ASP A 74 8.29 -25.03 12.07
N PRO A 75 7.88 -25.02 13.37
CA PRO A 75 7.22 -23.87 13.98
C PRO A 75 8.08 -22.60 13.97
N ALA A 76 9.39 -22.73 14.14
CA ALA A 76 10.30 -21.59 14.21
C ALA A 76 10.35 -20.85 12.85
N LYS A 77 10.24 -21.59 11.74
CA LYS A 77 10.21 -21.00 10.41
C LYS A 77 8.91 -20.30 10.08
N TYR A 78 7.77 -20.77 10.59
CA TYR A 78 6.52 -20.02 10.50
C TYR A 78 6.68 -18.66 11.21
N LEU A 79 7.19 -18.64 12.44
CA LEU A 79 7.41 -17.38 13.17
C LEU A 79 8.43 -16.47 12.47
N ALA A 80 9.51 -17.04 11.92
CA ALA A 80 10.50 -16.28 11.16
C ALA A 80 9.90 -15.63 9.90
N SER A 81 9.07 -16.38 9.16
CA SER A 81 8.33 -15.88 8.00
C SER A 81 7.40 -14.72 8.39
N ALA A 82 6.59 -14.89 9.45
CA ALA A 82 5.67 -13.86 9.92
C ALA A 82 6.39 -12.54 10.27
N ARG A 83 7.45 -12.62 11.08
CA ARG A 83 8.28 -11.48 11.46
C ARG A 83 8.93 -10.80 10.27
N MET A 84 9.32 -11.58 9.26
CA MET A 84 9.92 -11.02 8.05
C MET A 84 8.90 -10.21 7.25
N ILE A 85 7.69 -10.72 7.05
CA ILE A 85 6.61 -9.98 6.37
C ILE A 85 6.26 -8.70 7.13
N GLU A 86 6.14 -8.77 8.46
CA GLU A 86 5.90 -7.59 9.30
C GLU A 86 6.97 -6.51 9.09
N LYS A 87 8.24 -6.94 8.99
CA LYS A 87 9.35 -6.03 8.68
C LYS A 87 9.25 -5.45 7.27
N CYS A 88 8.85 -6.25 6.27
CA CYS A 88 8.63 -5.76 4.90
C CYS A 88 7.53 -4.70 4.87
N GLU A 89 6.43 -4.93 5.58
CA GLU A 89 5.32 -3.98 5.70
C GLU A 89 5.73 -2.70 6.43
N ALA A 90 6.53 -2.80 7.49
CA ALA A 90 7.03 -1.64 8.23
C ALA A 90 8.02 -0.77 7.42
N GLN A 91 8.61 -1.30 6.34
CA GLN A 91 9.48 -0.56 5.43
C GLN A 91 8.68 0.23 4.38
N LEU A 92 7.40 -0.08 4.20
CA LEU A 92 6.53 0.70 3.32
C LEU A 92 6.18 2.02 4.00
N GLY A 93 6.43 3.13 3.31
CA GLY A 93 5.99 4.46 3.74
C GLY A 93 4.47 4.66 3.55
N PRO A 94 3.89 5.71 4.15
CA PRO A 94 2.47 6.03 3.99
C PRO A 94 2.08 6.27 2.53
N ASP A 95 3.00 6.80 1.72
CA ASP A 95 2.76 7.15 0.31
C ASP A 95 2.54 5.94 -0.60
N VAL A 96 2.87 4.73 -0.13
CA VAL A 96 2.73 3.48 -0.90
C VAL A 96 1.71 2.50 -0.33
N ALA A 97 0.99 2.92 0.72
CA ALA A 97 0.02 2.08 1.42
C ALA A 97 -1.17 1.65 0.53
N ASP A 98 -1.57 2.47 -0.45
CA ASP A 98 -2.72 2.18 -1.30
C ASP A 98 -2.39 1.31 -2.53
N ILE A 99 -1.14 0.83 -2.64
CA ILE A 99 -0.67 0.10 -3.81
C ILE A 99 -0.59 -1.39 -3.54
N ALA A 100 -0.99 -2.17 -4.53
CA ALA A 100 -0.97 -3.63 -4.48
C ALA A 100 -1.67 -4.18 -3.23
N VAL A 101 -2.84 -3.61 -2.89
CA VAL A 101 -3.62 -3.93 -1.69
C VAL A 101 -3.85 -5.44 -1.57
N ASP A 102 -4.31 -6.11 -2.64
CA ASP A 102 -4.54 -7.57 -2.62
C ASP A 102 -3.27 -8.38 -2.31
N GLU A 103 -2.13 -7.94 -2.85
CA GLU A 103 -0.83 -8.58 -2.66
C GLU A 103 -0.37 -8.46 -1.20
N ARG A 104 -0.55 -7.27 -0.62
CA ARG A 104 -0.23 -6.95 0.76
C ARG A 104 -1.19 -7.64 1.74
N MET A 105 -2.49 -7.62 1.47
CA MET A 105 -3.48 -8.35 2.25
C MET A 105 -3.12 -9.82 2.38
N ARG A 106 -2.77 -10.49 1.27
CA ARG A 106 -2.39 -11.91 1.29
C ARG A 106 -1.12 -12.16 2.11
N ALA A 107 -0.11 -11.31 1.98
CA ALA A 107 1.11 -11.40 2.77
C ALA A 107 0.81 -11.18 4.27
N TYR A 108 0.03 -10.15 4.60
CA TYR A 108 -0.35 -9.83 5.97
C TYR A 108 -1.21 -10.93 6.60
N ALA A 109 -2.16 -11.50 5.86
CA ALA A 109 -2.95 -12.64 6.31
C ALA A 109 -2.08 -13.87 6.62
N LEU A 110 -0.99 -14.07 5.87
CA LEU A 110 -0.02 -15.12 6.14
C LEU A 110 0.68 -14.92 7.49
N THR A 111 0.91 -13.69 7.95
CA THR A 111 1.51 -13.45 9.28
C THR A 111 0.60 -13.94 10.41
N VAL A 112 -0.71 -13.75 10.28
CA VAL A 112 -1.72 -14.26 11.24
C VAL A 112 -1.66 -15.78 11.29
N GLN A 113 -1.69 -16.42 10.11
CA GLN A 113 -1.64 -17.88 10.01
C GLN A 113 -0.32 -18.46 10.53
N ASN A 114 0.79 -17.79 10.26
CA ASN A 114 2.12 -18.27 10.62
C ASN A 114 2.43 -18.06 12.10
N ASN A 115 1.95 -16.98 12.72
CA ASN A 115 1.99 -16.85 14.18
C ASN A 115 1.13 -17.94 14.84
N LEU A 116 -0.09 -18.21 14.33
CA LEU A 116 -0.93 -19.29 14.83
C LEU A 116 -0.25 -20.67 14.68
N LYS A 117 0.26 -21.01 13.50
CA LYS A 117 0.96 -22.29 13.22
C LYS A 117 2.27 -22.42 14.01
N GLY A 118 2.94 -21.31 14.27
CA GLY A 118 4.15 -21.24 15.08
C GLY A 118 3.91 -21.29 16.59
N GLY A 119 2.64 -21.21 17.03
CA GLY A 119 2.25 -21.25 18.44
C GLY A 119 2.22 -19.90 19.15
N ASP A 120 2.45 -18.79 18.46
CA ASP A 120 2.39 -17.43 19.01
C ASP A 120 0.97 -16.84 18.85
N ILE A 121 0.07 -17.27 19.73
CA ILE A 121 -1.36 -16.94 19.66
C ILE A 121 -1.60 -15.44 19.90
N GLU A 122 -0.81 -14.80 20.76
CA GLU A 122 -0.97 -13.37 21.05
C GLU A 122 -0.59 -12.53 19.83
N HIS A 123 0.55 -12.79 19.18
CA HIS A 123 0.90 -12.08 17.94
C HIS A 123 -0.09 -12.38 16.81
N ALA A 124 -0.64 -13.59 16.73
CA ALA A 124 -1.68 -13.90 15.75
C ALA A 124 -2.94 -13.04 15.97
N ARG A 125 -3.37 -12.82 17.22
CA ARG A 125 -4.49 -11.93 17.55
C ARG A 125 -4.19 -10.47 17.22
N GLU A 126 -3.01 -9.99 17.59
CA GLU A 126 -2.58 -8.63 17.30
C GLU A 126 -2.52 -8.37 15.79
N ASN A 127 -1.96 -9.31 15.02
CA ASN A 127 -1.87 -9.17 13.58
C ASN A 127 -3.24 -9.26 12.89
N LEU A 128 -4.19 -10.02 13.44
CA LEU A 128 -5.56 -10.01 12.93
C LEU A 128 -6.25 -8.66 13.18
N ASP A 129 -5.98 -8.02 14.32
CA ASP A 129 -6.48 -6.67 14.59
C ASP A 129 -5.85 -5.63 13.65
N LYS A 130 -4.53 -5.71 13.44
CA LYS A 130 -3.82 -4.84 12.48
C LYS A 130 -4.31 -5.07 11.05
N PHE A 131 -4.55 -6.32 10.64
CA PHE A 131 -5.14 -6.64 9.34
C PHE A 131 -6.49 -5.94 9.18
N SER A 132 -7.38 -6.09 10.17
CA SER A 132 -8.72 -5.49 10.14
C SER A 132 -8.67 -3.96 10.13
N ALA A 133 -7.70 -3.36 10.82
CA ALA A 133 -7.49 -1.91 10.86
C ALA A 133 -6.90 -1.34 9.56
N ASN A 134 -5.96 -2.05 8.94
CA ASN A 134 -5.26 -1.62 7.73
C ASN A 134 -6.09 -1.84 6.45
N PHE A 135 -6.95 -2.85 6.43
CA PHE A 135 -7.73 -3.26 5.26
C PHE A 135 -9.24 -3.20 5.54
N GLN A 136 -9.71 -2.11 6.15
CA GLN A 136 -11.06 -1.99 6.70
C GLN A 136 -12.16 -2.42 5.72
N GLY A 137 -13.02 -3.34 6.18
CA GLY A 137 -14.14 -3.86 5.39
C GLY A 137 -13.75 -4.83 4.27
N GLN A 138 -12.45 -5.12 4.10
CA GLN A 138 -11.96 -6.10 3.14
C GLN A 138 -11.68 -7.44 3.84
N ASP A 139 -11.86 -8.51 3.09
CA ASP A 139 -11.64 -9.87 3.56
C ASP A 139 -11.01 -10.70 2.44
N LEU A 140 -10.30 -11.76 2.83
CA LEU A 140 -9.83 -12.78 1.91
C LEU A 140 -10.75 -13.99 2.01
N TYR A 141 -10.97 -14.66 0.89
CA TYR A 141 -11.75 -15.89 0.87
C TYR A 141 -10.84 -17.07 0.52
N TYR A 142 -11.01 -18.15 1.27
CA TYR A 142 -10.43 -19.43 0.91
C TYR A 142 -11.12 -20.00 -0.33
N ALA A 143 -10.53 -21.03 -0.94
CA ALA A 143 -11.06 -21.66 -2.15
C ALA A 143 -12.46 -22.26 -1.97
N ASP A 144 -12.83 -22.62 -0.73
CA ASP A 144 -14.16 -23.11 -0.36
C ASP A 144 -15.18 -21.99 -0.06
N GLY A 145 -14.80 -20.72 -0.24
CA GLY A 145 -15.65 -19.56 0.01
C GLY A 145 -15.74 -19.15 1.48
N SER A 146 -15.02 -19.82 2.39
CA SER A 146 -14.96 -19.38 3.78
C SER A 146 -14.14 -18.10 3.93
N SER A 147 -14.57 -17.26 4.87
CA SER A 147 -13.95 -15.97 5.18
C SER A 147 -12.68 -16.16 5.99
N PHE A 148 -11.58 -15.51 5.59
CA PHE A 148 -10.33 -15.51 6.33
C PHE A 148 -10.50 -14.86 7.70
N VAL A 149 -11.05 -13.65 7.74
CA VAL A 149 -11.24 -12.90 9.00
C VAL A 149 -12.10 -13.71 9.96
N GLN A 150 -13.26 -14.19 9.53
CA GLN A 150 -14.15 -14.94 10.41
C GLN A 150 -13.51 -16.25 10.85
N THR A 151 -12.79 -16.95 9.97
CA THR A 151 -12.08 -18.18 10.34
C THR A 151 -11.03 -17.91 11.42
N MET A 152 -10.21 -16.87 11.28
CA MET A 152 -9.19 -16.54 12.27
C MET A 152 -9.79 -16.00 13.57
N GLU A 153 -10.88 -15.24 13.54
CA GLU A 153 -11.58 -14.81 14.75
C GLU A 153 -12.12 -16.00 15.55
N VAL A 154 -12.57 -17.06 14.87
CA VAL A 154 -12.98 -18.31 15.51
C VAL A 154 -11.79 -19.04 16.11
N LEU A 155 -10.74 -19.30 15.32
CA LEU A 155 -9.58 -20.07 15.76
C LEU A 155 -8.81 -19.39 16.90
N LEU A 156 -8.76 -18.06 16.92
CA LEU A 156 -8.06 -17.28 17.95
C LEU A 156 -8.94 -16.96 19.17
N GLY A 157 -10.20 -17.41 19.19
CA GLY A 157 -11.13 -17.18 20.29
C GLY A 157 -11.55 -15.71 20.46
N LYS A 158 -11.47 -14.90 19.40
CA LYS A 158 -11.89 -13.47 19.44
C LYS A 158 -13.41 -13.30 19.40
N ARG A 159 -14.15 -14.32 18.94
CA ARG A 159 -15.61 -14.36 19.10
C ARG A 159 -15.90 -14.83 20.54
N GLY A 160 -16.38 -13.92 21.40
CA GLY A 160 -16.51 -14.16 22.84
C GLY A 160 -17.07 -15.54 23.23
N ALA A 161 -16.40 -16.18 24.20
CA ALA A 161 -16.61 -17.56 24.66
C ALA A 161 -18.06 -17.89 25.09
N GLY A 162 -18.87 -16.89 25.45
CA GLY A 162 -20.28 -17.07 25.86
C GLY A 162 -21.30 -17.19 24.72
N SER A 163 -20.89 -17.01 23.45
CA SER A 163 -21.82 -16.87 22.32
C SER A 163 -21.58 -17.92 21.25
N ILE A 164 -21.62 -19.20 21.61
CA ILE A 164 -21.31 -20.28 20.67
C ILE A 164 -22.37 -20.39 19.54
N GLY A 165 -23.56 -19.80 19.71
CA GLY A 165 -24.55 -19.58 18.64
C GLY A 165 -24.07 -18.62 17.53
N ARG A 166 -23.03 -17.82 17.79
CA ARG A 166 -22.40 -16.94 16.79
C ARG A 166 -21.32 -17.62 15.96
N TYR A 167 -20.89 -18.84 16.30
CA TYR A 167 -20.02 -19.64 15.44
C TYR A 167 -20.80 -20.36 14.34
N SER A 168 -22.09 -20.70 14.57
CA SER A 168 -22.97 -21.21 13.51
C SER A 168 -23.16 -20.21 12.39
N ASP A 169 -23.20 -18.92 12.75
CA ASP A 169 -23.37 -17.80 11.81
C ASP A 169 -22.05 -17.38 11.14
N ALA A 170 -20.90 -17.89 11.61
CA ALA A 170 -19.63 -17.58 11.01
C ALA A 170 -19.50 -18.27 9.64
N ASN A 171 -19.02 -17.52 8.64
CA ASN A 171 -18.64 -18.02 7.33
C ASN A 171 -17.28 -18.74 7.43
N VAL A 172 -17.28 -19.89 8.08
CA VAL A 172 -16.14 -20.80 8.19
C VAL A 172 -16.45 -22.12 7.52
N ASN A 173 -15.42 -22.88 7.17
CA ASN A 173 -15.60 -24.15 6.45
C ASN A 173 -16.36 -25.21 7.27
N THR A 174 -16.86 -26.23 6.58
CA THR A 174 -17.72 -27.27 7.18
C THR A 174 -16.97 -28.11 8.21
N GLU A 175 -15.68 -28.35 8.00
CA GLU A 175 -14.83 -29.11 8.91
C GLU A 175 -14.63 -28.40 10.26
N LEU A 176 -14.29 -27.11 10.23
CA LEU A 176 -14.19 -26.30 11.44
C LEU A 176 -15.56 -26.21 12.15
N LYS A 177 -16.67 -26.08 11.40
CA LYS A 177 -18.02 -26.15 12.01
C LYS A 177 -18.31 -27.50 12.67
N SER A 178 -17.84 -28.63 12.12
CA SER A 178 -17.97 -29.93 12.79
C SER A 178 -17.12 -30.01 14.05
N GLU A 179 -15.89 -29.52 14.01
CA GLU A 179 -14.99 -29.56 15.16
C GLU A 179 -15.51 -28.71 16.33
N LEU A 180 -16.02 -27.50 16.06
CA LEU A 180 -16.64 -26.67 17.09
C LEU A 180 -17.87 -27.34 17.73
N ARG A 181 -18.67 -28.07 16.94
CA ARG A 181 -19.80 -28.85 17.48
C ARG A 181 -19.32 -30.01 18.33
N ARG A 182 -18.26 -30.70 17.90
CA ARG A 182 -17.65 -31.82 18.64
C ARG A 182 -17.09 -31.36 19.98
N VAL A 183 -16.30 -30.29 20.00
CA VAL A 183 -15.76 -29.71 21.25
C VAL A 183 -16.89 -29.32 22.20
N ARG A 184 -17.93 -28.63 21.71
CA ARG A 184 -19.09 -28.26 22.53
C ARG A 184 -19.79 -29.48 23.15
N TYR A 185 -19.94 -30.57 22.40
CA TYR A 185 -20.57 -31.78 22.91
C TYR A 185 -19.84 -32.30 24.15
N TRP A 186 -18.50 -32.32 24.09
CA TRP A 186 -17.63 -32.78 25.18
C TRP A 186 -17.47 -31.78 26.33
N GLU A 187 -17.70 -30.48 26.11
CA GLU A 187 -17.72 -29.50 27.22
C GLU A 187 -18.99 -29.58 28.06
N ARG A 188 -20.07 -30.13 27.52
CA ARG A 188 -21.41 -30.14 28.15
C ARG A 188 -21.86 -31.48 28.70
N ASN A 189 -21.23 -32.58 28.28
CA ASN A 189 -21.53 -33.95 28.70
C ASN A 189 -20.25 -34.61 29.21
#